data_AF-A0A812XWI8-F1
#
_entry.id   AF-A0A812XWI8-F1
#
_cell.length_a   1.000
_cell.length_b   1.000
_cell.length_c   1.000
_cell.angle_alpha   90.00
_cell.angle_beta   90.00
_cell.angle_gamma   90.00
#
_symmetry.space_group_name_H-M   'P 1'
#
loop_
_entity.id
_entity.type
_entity.pdbx_description
1 polymer ?
#
loop_
_entity_poly.entity_id
_entity_poly.type
_entity_poly.pdbx_seq_one_letter_code
_entity_poly.pdbx_strand_id
1 'polypeptide(L)'
;RTIDEAGVNYLKGAKVGSVTGYLMVSGTILGKPHMSGRRPGSSTPRPRTRFDSISEMAAGFREMPYCYASMDRKPLMPYAPDAFRSRLAVDDAPVPYKNASTIDFNDGIHTCHKRRFQTTNATVYTGEPCDPRSNQGVIAEHTRFRKFMQAK
;
A
#
# COMPACT_ATOMS: atom_id res chain seq x y z
N ARG A 1 36.19 24.52 -27.79
CA ARG A 1 35.98 25.98 -27.83
C ARG A 1 34.92 26.30 -26.80
N THR A 2 35.24 27.14 -25.83
CA THR A 2 34.27 27.53 -24.81
C THR A 2 33.26 28.49 -25.43
N ILE A 3 32.04 28.56 -24.90
CA ILE A 3 30.99 29.47 -25.43
C ILE A 3 31.47 30.94 -25.39
N ASP A 4 32.40 31.27 -24.49
CA ASP A 4 32.97 32.61 -24.31
C ASP A 4 33.95 33.00 -25.45
N GLU A 5 34.32 32.05 -26.32
CA GLU A 5 35.19 32.24 -27.50
C GLU A 5 34.40 32.32 -28.82
N ALA A 6 33.07 32.13 -28.79
CA ALA A 6 32.24 32.09 -29.98
C ALA A 6 31.38 33.37 -30.11
N GLY A 7 31.42 34.01 -31.28
CA GLY A 7 30.58 35.16 -31.62
C GLY A 7 31.16 36.54 -31.24
N VAL A 8 30.43 37.61 -31.60
CA VAL A 8 30.79 39.00 -31.27
C VAL A 8 30.29 39.32 -29.86
N ASN A 9 31.21 39.40 -28.89
CA ASN A 9 30.88 39.42 -27.46
C ASN A 9 30.97 40.84 -26.85
N TYR A 10 30.00 41.70 -27.16
CA TYR A 10 29.89 43.05 -26.59
C TYR A 10 29.59 43.07 -25.08
N LEU A 11 29.03 41.99 -24.53
CA LEU A 11 28.56 41.89 -23.15
C LEU A 11 29.33 40.83 -22.35
N LYS A 12 30.61 40.63 -22.68
CA LYS A 12 31.47 39.64 -22.01
C LYS A 12 31.58 39.94 -20.51
N GLY A 13 31.11 39.04 -19.67
CA GLY A 13 31.13 39.17 -18.21
C GLY A 13 29.95 39.94 -17.60
N ALA A 14 28.97 40.38 -18.40
CA ALA A 14 27.75 40.99 -17.89
C ALA A 14 26.90 39.97 -17.12
N LYS A 15 26.39 40.36 -15.94
CA LYS A 15 25.55 39.54 -15.08
C LYS A 15 24.30 40.31 -14.72
N VAL A 16 23.13 39.78 -15.10
CA VAL A 16 21.83 40.39 -14.77
C VAL A 16 20.89 39.27 -14.34
N GLY A 17 20.40 39.36 -13.10
CA GLY A 17 19.52 38.35 -12.52
C GLY A 17 20.10 36.94 -12.57
N SER A 18 19.36 36.02 -13.20
CA SER A 18 19.70 34.58 -13.31
C SER A 18 20.62 34.23 -14.51
N VAL A 19 21.27 35.22 -15.11
CA VAL A 19 22.11 35.07 -16.30
C VAL A 19 23.58 35.47 -16.01
N THR A 20 24.54 34.67 -16.49
CA THR A 20 26.01 34.85 -16.31
C THR A 20 26.73 35.49 -17.50
N GLY A 21 26.00 35.80 -18.57
CA GLY A 21 26.54 36.41 -19.79
C GLY A 21 25.53 36.38 -20.92
N TYR A 22 25.85 36.99 -22.05
CA TYR A 22 25.00 37.01 -23.24
C TYR A 22 25.77 36.53 -24.47
N LEU A 23 25.08 35.88 -25.40
CA LEU A 23 25.61 35.41 -26.67
C LEU A 23 24.69 35.83 -27.81
N MET A 24 25.27 36.26 -28.94
CA MET A 24 24.51 36.64 -30.13
C MET A 24 24.53 35.49 -31.14
N VAL A 25 23.35 34.94 -31.44
CA VAL A 25 23.17 33.87 -32.43
C VAL A 25 22.13 34.34 -33.43
N SER A 26 22.50 34.39 -34.71
CA SER A 26 21.61 34.80 -35.82
C SER A 26 20.87 36.12 -35.56
N GLY A 27 21.58 37.14 -35.06
CA GLY A 27 21.03 38.48 -34.78
C GLY A 27 20.18 38.59 -33.50
N THR A 28 19.96 37.50 -32.77
CA THR A 28 19.21 37.51 -31.50
C THR A 28 20.14 37.37 -30.31
N ILE A 29 19.93 38.16 -29.25
CA ILE A 29 20.72 38.10 -28.01
C ILE A 29 20.08 37.08 -27.06
N LEU A 30 20.82 36.04 -26.69
CA LEU A 30 20.41 34.99 -25.77
C LEU A 30 21.23 35.04 -24.47
N GLY A 31 20.60 34.76 -23.33
CA GLY A 31 21.26 34.74 -22.02
C GLY A 31 21.89 33.39 -21.68
N LYS A 32 23.13 33.40 -21.19
CA LYS A 32 23.84 32.25 -20.61
C LYS A 32 23.33 31.99 -19.19
N PRO A 33 22.63 30.88 -18.91
CA PRO A 33 22.12 30.61 -17.55
C PRO A 33 23.27 30.42 -16.55
N HIS A 34 23.03 30.69 -15.26
CA HIS A 34 23.99 30.30 -14.20
C HIS A 34 24.15 28.77 -14.19
N MET A 35 25.32 28.28 -14.57
CA MET A 35 25.68 26.89 -14.33
C MET A 35 25.93 26.71 -12.83
N SER A 36 24.92 26.22 -12.10
CA SER A 36 25.14 25.59 -10.79
C SER A 36 26.14 24.47 -10.99
N GLY A 37 27.31 24.57 -10.37
CA GLY A 37 28.43 23.64 -10.53
C GLY A 37 28.06 22.21 -10.14
N ARG A 38 27.51 21.45 -11.08
CA ARG A 38 27.55 19.99 -11.16
C ARG A 38 26.87 19.59 -12.47
N ARG A 39 27.62 18.99 -13.39
CA ARG A 39 27.00 18.18 -14.45
C ARG A 39 26.31 17.00 -13.75
N PRO A 40 24.98 16.84 -13.82
CA PRO A 40 24.42 15.52 -13.59
C PRO A 40 24.91 14.67 -14.76
N GLY A 41 25.65 13.60 -14.44
CA GLY A 41 25.98 12.58 -15.42
C GLY A 41 24.71 12.11 -16.14
N SER A 42 24.89 11.71 -17.39
CA SER A 42 23.89 11.05 -18.23
C SER A 42 22.94 10.16 -17.42
N SER A 43 21.71 10.62 -17.27
CA SER A 43 20.53 9.77 -17.27
C SER A 43 19.43 10.63 -17.86
N THR A 44 18.93 10.21 -19.01
CA THR A 44 17.67 10.65 -19.61
C THR A 44 16.74 11.26 -18.56
N PRO A 45 16.32 12.54 -18.70
CA PRO A 45 15.30 13.07 -17.82
C PRO A 45 14.03 12.28 -18.13
N ARG A 46 13.71 11.29 -17.29
CA ARG A 46 12.33 10.85 -17.18
C ARG A 46 11.54 12.12 -16.85
N PRO A 47 10.51 12.49 -17.61
CA PRO A 47 9.64 13.56 -17.17
C PRO A 47 9.13 13.14 -15.80
N ARG A 48 9.61 13.80 -14.74
CA ARG A 48 8.93 13.74 -13.45
C ARG A 48 7.58 14.33 -13.76
N THR A 49 6.58 13.48 -13.90
CA THR A 49 5.17 13.85 -13.94
C THR A 49 4.93 14.66 -12.68
N ARG A 50 4.99 15.98 -12.80
CA ARG A 50 4.86 16.95 -11.71
C ARG A 50 3.38 17.07 -11.33
N PHE A 51 2.86 15.97 -10.77
CA PHE A 51 1.69 15.93 -9.91
C PHE A 51 1.91 14.75 -8.94
N ASP A 52 2.80 14.95 -7.96
CA ASP A 52 2.92 14.05 -6.79
C ASP A 52 1.72 14.22 -5.83
N SER A 53 0.85 15.21 -6.09
CA SER A 53 -0.36 15.45 -5.33
C SER A 53 -1.45 14.45 -5.75
N ILE A 54 -1.66 13.47 -4.90
CA ILE A 54 -2.86 12.64 -4.90
C ILE A 54 -4.05 13.56 -4.55
N SER A 55 -5.22 13.36 -5.16
CA SER A 55 -6.41 14.11 -4.78
C SER A 55 -6.76 13.86 -3.31
N GLU A 56 -7.33 14.85 -2.63
CA GLU A 56 -7.71 14.74 -1.21
C GLU A 56 -8.58 13.50 -0.95
N MET A 57 -9.52 13.21 -1.86
CA MET A 57 -10.32 11.99 -1.84
C MET A 57 -9.46 10.73 -1.93
N ALA A 58 -8.56 10.63 -2.92
CA ALA A 58 -7.72 9.45 -3.07
C ALA A 58 -6.70 9.28 -1.93
N ALA A 59 -6.31 10.37 -1.26
CA ALA A 59 -5.48 10.32 -0.06
C ALA A 59 -6.25 9.77 1.15
N GLY A 60 -7.54 10.08 1.28
CA GLY A 60 -8.40 9.61 2.38
C GLY A 60 -8.73 8.12 2.34
N PHE A 61 -8.82 7.52 1.16
CA PHE A 61 -9.18 6.10 0.98
C PHE A 61 -7.97 5.16 0.74
N ARG A 62 -6.74 5.67 0.86
CA ARG A 62 -5.55 4.84 0.63
C ARG A 62 -5.30 3.91 1.81
N GLU A 63 -5.13 2.62 1.54
CA GLU A 63 -4.65 1.68 2.55
C GLU A 63 -3.20 2.00 2.96
N MET A 64 -2.94 2.00 4.26
CA MET A 64 -1.63 2.27 4.86
C MET A 64 -1.14 1.00 5.55
N PRO A 65 -0.41 0.10 4.84
CA PRO A 65 -0.06 -1.21 5.37
C PRO A 65 0.84 -1.14 6.61
N TYR A 66 1.76 -0.17 6.66
CA TYR A 66 2.65 0.05 7.81
C TYR A 66 2.13 1.15 8.72
N CYS A 67 0.97 0.91 9.32
CA CYS A 67 0.40 1.83 10.30
C CYS A 67 -0.17 1.01 11.46
N TYR A 68 0.31 1.26 12.68
CA TYR A 68 0.00 0.44 13.86
C TYR A 68 -0.12 1.28 15.14
N ALA A 69 -0.71 0.69 16.17
CA ALA A 69 -1.02 1.33 17.44
C ALA A 69 0.19 1.79 18.26
N SER A 70 1.40 1.33 17.95
CA SER A 70 2.64 1.72 18.65
C SER A 70 3.50 2.75 17.91
N MET A 71 3.11 3.21 16.71
CA MET A 71 3.90 4.18 15.93
C MET A 71 3.96 5.58 16.57
N ASP A 72 5.14 6.20 16.57
CA ASP A 72 5.33 7.57 17.08
C ASP A 72 4.72 8.64 16.16
N ARG A 73 4.73 8.41 14.84
CA ARG A 73 4.27 9.38 13.82
C ARG A 73 3.10 8.84 13.02
N LYS A 74 2.01 8.52 13.71
CA LYS A 74 0.78 8.07 13.05
C LYS A 74 0.10 9.22 12.30
N PRO A 75 -0.55 8.95 11.18
CA PRO A 75 -1.34 9.94 10.46
C PRO A 75 -2.51 10.43 11.34
N LEU A 76 -2.75 11.73 11.28
CA LEU A 76 -3.87 12.37 11.96
C LEU A 76 -5.15 12.13 11.14
N MET A 77 -5.93 11.11 11.53
CA MET A 77 -7.18 10.76 10.86
C MET A 77 -8.27 10.37 11.88
N PRO A 78 -9.57 10.53 11.54
CA PRO A 78 -10.70 10.28 12.44
C PRO A 78 -10.69 8.86 13.03
N TYR A 79 -10.92 8.73 14.35
CA TYR A 79 -10.90 7.44 15.06
C TYR A 79 -11.81 6.41 14.40
N ALA A 80 -11.22 5.28 14.02
CA ALA A 80 -11.95 4.13 13.50
C ALA A 80 -11.30 2.87 14.11
N PRO A 81 -12.08 1.98 14.75
CA PRO A 81 -11.53 0.83 15.49
C PRO A 81 -10.89 -0.19 14.54
N ASP A 82 -11.36 -0.26 13.30
CA ASP A 82 -10.91 -1.17 12.26
C ASP A 82 -9.78 -0.59 11.39
N ALA A 83 -9.41 0.68 11.54
CA ALA A 83 -8.31 1.26 10.76
C ALA A 83 -6.95 0.66 11.14
N PHE A 84 -6.04 0.52 10.16
CA PHE A 84 -4.70 -0.04 10.35
C PHE A 84 -3.97 0.56 11.56
N ARG A 85 -3.98 1.89 11.71
CA ARG A 85 -3.32 2.59 12.85
C ARG A 85 -3.79 2.18 14.25
N SER A 86 -4.97 1.57 14.35
CA SER A 86 -5.58 1.11 15.60
C SER A 86 -5.25 -0.36 15.88
N ARG A 87 -4.68 -1.08 14.91
CA ARG A 87 -4.28 -2.49 15.01
C ARG A 87 -2.86 -2.63 15.56
N LEU A 88 -2.56 -3.80 16.12
CA LEU A 88 -1.19 -4.16 16.49
C LEU A 88 -0.34 -4.39 15.24
N ALA A 89 0.97 -4.16 15.37
CA ALA A 89 1.90 -4.49 14.30
C ALA A 89 1.86 -6.01 14.03
N VAL A 90 1.71 -6.36 12.76
CA VAL A 90 1.76 -7.74 12.28
C VAL A 90 3.00 -7.85 11.41
N ASP A 91 3.82 -8.86 11.67
CA ASP A 91 5.02 -9.09 10.87
C ASP A 91 4.61 -9.50 9.45
N ASP A 92 5.31 -8.95 8.45
CA ASP A 92 5.11 -9.36 7.06
C ASP A 92 5.43 -10.84 6.91
N ALA A 93 4.59 -11.54 6.15
CA ALA A 93 4.85 -12.93 5.83
C ALA A 93 6.21 -13.04 5.11
N PRO A 94 7.08 -14.00 5.51
CA PRO A 94 8.39 -14.15 4.89
C PRO A 94 8.21 -14.45 3.39
N VAL A 95 8.91 -13.69 2.55
CA VAL A 95 8.87 -13.91 1.11
C VAL A 95 9.51 -15.28 0.83
N PRO A 96 8.79 -16.23 0.19
CA PRO A 96 9.35 -17.53 -0.11
C PRO A 96 10.55 -17.40 -1.05
N TYR A 97 11.54 -18.28 -0.86
CA TYR A 97 12.72 -18.29 -1.72
C TYR A 97 12.32 -18.61 -3.17
N LYS A 98 12.99 -17.97 -4.14
CA LYS A 98 12.60 -17.97 -5.57
C LYS A 98 12.45 -19.36 -6.21
N ASN A 99 12.98 -20.41 -5.59
CA ASN A 99 12.96 -21.79 -6.09
C ASN A 99 12.43 -22.81 -5.05
N ALA A 100 11.84 -22.36 -3.94
CA ALA A 100 11.19 -23.25 -2.98
C ALA A 100 9.73 -23.47 -3.43
N SER A 101 9.47 -24.59 -4.11
CA SER A 101 8.11 -25.05 -4.45
C SER A 101 7.45 -25.83 -3.31
N THR A 102 8.12 -25.99 -2.16
CA THR A 102 7.54 -26.51 -0.93
C THR A 102 6.75 -25.42 -0.23
N ILE A 103 5.48 -25.28 -0.62
CA ILE A 103 4.50 -24.51 0.14
C ILE A 103 3.97 -25.46 1.23
N ASP A 104 4.49 -25.32 2.44
CA ASP A 104 4.08 -26.15 3.57
C ASP A 104 2.90 -25.49 4.29
N PHE A 105 1.69 -26.00 4.04
CA PHE A 105 0.46 -25.49 4.63
C PHE A 105 0.23 -26.10 6.03
N ASN A 106 1.18 -25.90 6.95
CA ASN A 106 1.09 -26.49 8.28
C ASN A 106 -0.02 -25.90 9.18
N ASP A 107 -0.80 -24.91 8.70
CA ASP A 107 -2.10 -24.57 9.30
C ASP A 107 -3.04 -23.82 8.34
N GLY A 108 -3.28 -24.38 7.15
CA GLY A 108 -4.54 -24.14 6.45
C GLY A 108 -4.85 -22.71 5.97
N ILE A 109 -3.94 -22.04 5.26
CA ILE A 109 -4.30 -20.86 4.41
C ILE A 109 -5.45 -21.19 3.42
N HIS A 110 -5.67 -22.49 3.13
CA HIS A 110 -6.77 -23.00 2.31
C HIS A 110 -7.91 -23.66 3.10
N THR A 111 -7.86 -23.69 4.43
CA THR A 111 -8.97 -24.21 5.24
C THR A 111 -9.88 -23.04 5.62
N CYS A 112 -10.76 -22.66 4.69
CA CYS A 112 -11.92 -21.85 5.03
C CYS A 112 -12.78 -22.64 6.03
N HIS A 113 -12.52 -22.45 7.33
CA HIS A 113 -13.38 -23.00 8.38
C HIS A 113 -14.69 -22.21 8.37
N LYS A 114 -15.62 -22.59 7.48
CA LYS A 114 -16.96 -21.99 7.33
C LYS A 114 -17.77 -21.95 8.63
N ARG A 115 -17.29 -22.58 9.71
CA ARG A 115 -17.97 -22.74 11.00
C ARG A 115 -17.16 -22.28 12.21
N ARG A 116 -15.99 -21.63 12.06
CA ARG A 116 -15.13 -21.22 13.20
C ARG A 116 -15.77 -20.16 14.12
N PHE A 117 -16.76 -19.41 13.63
CA PHE A 117 -17.43 -18.33 14.38
C PHE A 117 -18.93 -18.58 14.60
N GLN A 118 -19.42 -19.80 14.40
CA GLN A 118 -20.77 -20.14 14.83
C GLN A 118 -20.74 -20.34 16.34
N THR A 119 -21.28 -19.37 17.09
CA THR A 119 -21.61 -19.60 18.49
C THR A 119 -22.64 -20.73 18.57
N THR A 120 -22.50 -21.63 19.55
CA THR A 120 -23.39 -22.79 19.75
C THR A 120 -24.88 -22.40 19.84
N ASN A 121 -25.16 -21.14 20.17
CA ASN A 121 -26.50 -20.55 20.15
C ASN A 121 -27.22 -20.77 18.81
N ALA A 122 -26.58 -20.52 17.67
CA ALA A 122 -27.21 -20.66 16.36
C ALA A 122 -27.33 -22.12 15.86
N THR A 123 -26.69 -23.08 16.54
CA THR A 123 -26.76 -24.50 16.16
C THR A 123 -27.79 -25.28 16.99
N VAL A 124 -28.15 -24.78 18.18
CA VAL A 124 -29.01 -25.45 19.17
C VAL A 124 -30.34 -24.72 19.40
N TYR A 125 -30.65 -23.65 18.65
CA TYR A 125 -31.93 -22.94 18.79
C TYR A 125 -33.10 -23.73 18.16
N THR A 126 -33.39 -24.91 18.72
CA THR A 126 -34.65 -25.65 18.53
C THR A 126 -35.65 -25.35 19.64
N GLY A 127 -35.29 -24.50 20.62
CA GLY A 127 -36.12 -24.16 21.78
C GLY A 127 -36.24 -25.27 22.83
N GLU A 128 -35.49 -26.36 22.67
CA GLU A 128 -35.52 -27.51 23.57
C GLU A 128 -34.42 -27.41 24.63
N PRO A 129 -34.60 -28.05 25.80
CA PRO A 129 -33.56 -28.12 26.82
C PRO A 129 -32.29 -28.81 26.28
N CYS A 130 -31.13 -28.39 26.81
CA CYS A 130 -29.84 -28.96 26.45
C CYS A 130 -29.83 -30.49 26.69
N ASP A 131 -29.51 -31.28 25.66
CA ASP A 131 -29.44 -32.74 25.77
C ASP A 131 -28.21 -33.15 26.60
N PRO A 132 -28.36 -33.84 27.74
CA PRO A 132 -27.23 -34.24 28.59
C PRO A 132 -26.43 -35.44 28.04
N ARG A 133 -26.87 -36.05 26.94
CA ARG A 133 -26.18 -37.19 26.32
C ARG A 133 -24.86 -36.74 25.70
N SER A 134 -23.77 -37.47 25.98
CA SER A 134 -22.43 -37.22 25.41
C SER A 134 -22.06 -38.15 24.25
N ASN A 135 -22.82 -39.24 24.06
CA ASN A 135 -22.55 -40.22 23.01
C ASN A 135 -22.94 -39.69 21.62
N GLN A 136 -21.94 -39.44 20.79
CA GLN A 136 -22.10 -38.84 19.46
C GLN A 136 -22.92 -39.71 18.49
N GLY A 137 -22.85 -41.04 18.60
CA GLY A 137 -23.60 -41.95 17.72
C GLY A 137 -25.12 -41.84 17.94
N VAL A 138 -25.53 -41.82 19.21
CA VAL A 138 -26.94 -41.69 19.60
C VAL A 138 -27.49 -40.30 19.22
N ILE A 139 -26.68 -39.25 19.38
CA ILE A 139 -27.05 -37.88 18.99
C ILE A 139 -27.24 -37.80 17.46
N ALA A 140 -26.36 -38.43 16.69
CA ALA A 140 -26.42 -38.44 15.23
C ALA A 140 -27.68 -39.17 14.71
N GLU A 141 -28.00 -40.33 15.29
CA GLU A 141 -29.22 -41.09 14.95
C GLU A 141 -30.49 -40.28 15.26
N HIS A 142 -30.59 -39.74 16.47
CA HIS A 142 -31.74 -38.92 16.89
C HIS A 142 -31.90 -37.67 16.02
N THR A 143 -30.79 -37.01 15.66
CA THR A 143 -30.82 -35.85 14.75
C THR A 143 -31.27 -36.22 13.35
N ARG A 144 -30.83 -37.38 12.83
CA ARG A 144 -31.27 -37.91 11.53
C ARG A 144 -32.77 -38.19 11.51
N PHE A 145 -33.28 -38.85 12.55
CA PHE A 145 -34.72 -39.12 12.69
C PHE A 145 -35.55 -37.83 12.79
N ARG A 146 -35.08 -36.85 13.58
CA ARG A 146 -35.74 -35.54 13.70
C ARG A 146 -35.86 -34.81 12.35
N LYS A 147 -34.78 -34.79 11.57
CA LYS A 147 -34.80 -34.17 10.23
C LYS A 147 -35.78 -34.87 9.29
N PHE A 148 -35.89 -36.19 9.37
CA PHE A 148 -36.87 -36.95 8.61
C PHE A 148 -38.31 -36.57 9.00
N MET A 149 -38.60 -36.39 10.29
CA MET A 149 -39.91 -35.97 10.79
C MET A 149 -40.27 -34.52 10.44
N GLN A 150 -39.28 -33.61 10.34
CA GLN A 150 -39.51 -32.21 9.94
C GLN A 150 -39.72 -32.02 8.44
N ALA A 151 -39.18 -32.93 7.62
CA ALA A 151 -39.31 -32.88 6.16
C ALA A 151 -40.64 -33.48 5.65
N LYS A 152 -41.38 -34.14 6.54
CA LYS A 152 -42.70 -34.72 6.29
C LYS A 152 -43.79 -33.76 6.76
#